data_AF-V2WRE8-F1
#
_entry.id   AF-V2WRE8-F1
#
_cell.length_a   1.000
_cell.length_b   1.000
_cell.length_c   1.000
_cell.angle_alpha   90.00
_cell.angle_beta   90.00
_cell.angle_gamma   90.00
#
_symmetry.space_group_name_H-M   'P 1'
#
loop_
_entity.id
_entity.type
_entity.pdbx_description
1 polymer ?
#
loop_
_entity_poly.entity_id
_entity_poly.type
_entity_poly.pdbx_seq_one_letter_code
_entity_poly.pdbx_strand_id
1 'polypeptide(L)'
;MSPNHAAELVTAIAEDGHGVAVVIGAIVTFVLAFALYRLLRLIYPCLTLFELESAESSLDVVFDNAVKSSSLYGYQQELIRRARLRLKRKASEIRSRSLQNSSSIWRTYLGFHPELLSEIIEWSNDAEKLRRDILLRSLEMLYLYCAHNI
;
A
#
# COMPACT_ATOMS: atom_id res chain seq x y z
N MET A 1 -16.09 -53.32 32.82
CA MET A 1 -15.80 -52.44 31.68
C MET A 1 -14.83 -51.38 32.19
N SER A 2 -13.55 -51.45 31.80
CA SER A 2 -12.48 -50.65 32.42
C SER A 2 -12.57 -49.18 31.95
N PRO A 3 -12.57 -48.19 32.87
CA PRO A 3 -12.73 -46.77 32.55
C PRO A 3 -11.58 -46.19 31.69
N ASN A 4 -10.46 -46.92 31.59
CA ASN A 4 -9.24 -46.44 30.92
C ASN A 4 -9.36 -46.42 29.38
N HIS A 5 -10.12 -47.34 28.79
CA HIS A 5 -10.30 -47.37 27.32
C HIS A 5 -11.19 -46.26 26.80
N ALA A 6 -12.17 -45.81 27.59
CA ALA A 6 -13.02 -44.68 27.21
C ALA A 6 -12.21 -43.36 27.25
N ALA A 7 -11.31 -43.22 28.21
CA ALA A 7 -10.43 -42.06 28.31
C ALA A 7 -9.44 -41.98 27.13
N GLU A 8 -8.79 -43.09 26.76
CA GLU A 8 -7.88 -43.17 25.60
C GLU A 8 -8.59 -42.82 24.27
N LEU A 9 -9.80 -43.32 24.08
CA LEU A 9 -10.57 -43.05 22.85
C LEU A 9 -10.96 -41.57 22.76
N VAL A 10 -11.36 -40.97 23.88
CA VAL A 10 -11.73 -39.54 23.93
C VAL A 10 -10.51 -38.65 23.67
N THR A 11 -9.33 -39.00 24.19
CA THR A 11 -8.10 -38.24 23.93
C THR A 11 -7.67 -38.35 22.47
N ALA A 12 -7.77 -39.53 21.85
CA ALA A 12 -7.42 -39.73 20.44
C ALA A 12 -8.35 -38.92 19.50
N ILE A 13 -9.66 -38.92 19.77
CA ILE A 13 -10.63 -38.13 18.99
C ILE A 13 -10.41 -36.62 19.18
N ALA A 14 -10.03 -36.20 20.39
CA ALA A 14 -9.70 -34.79 20.67
C ALA A 14 -8.42 -34.34 19.96
N GLU A 15 -7.41 -35.20 19.86
CA GLU A 15 -6.14 -34.91 19.18
C GLU A 15 -6.33 -34.79 17.66
N ASP A 16 -7.10 -35.71 17.06
CA ASP A 16 -7.49 -35.64 15.64
C ASP A 16 -8.37 -34.42 15.35
N GLY A 17 -9.32 -34.12 16.25
CA GLY A 17 -10.17 -32.93 16.15
C GLY A 17 -9.38 -31.62 16.25
N HIS A 18 -8.33 -31.59 17.08
CA HIS A 18 -7.44 -30.44 17.21
C HIS A 18 -6.59 -30.23 15.96
N GLY A 19 -6.03 -31.30 15.38
CA GLY A 19 -5.29 -31.24 14.12
C GLY A 19 -6.16 -30.70 12.97
N VAL A 20 -7.38 -31.20 12.85
CA VAL A 20 -8.35 -30.74 11.83
C VAL A 20 -8.76 -29.28 12.07
N ALA A 21 -9.00 -28.88 13.32
CA ALA A 21 -9.33 -27.49 13.65
C ALA A 21 -8.20 -26.51 13.32
N VAL A 22 -6.94 -26.91 13.57
CA VAL A 22 -5.75 -26.12 13.20
C VAL A 22 -5.64 -25.97 11.69
N VAL A 23 -5.87 -27.04 10.92
CA VAL A 23 -5.83 -26.99 9.45
C VAL A 23 -6.94 -26.11 8.89
N ILE A 24 -8.17 -26.25 9.40
CA ILE A 24 -9.29 -25.38 8.99
C ILE A 24 -9.00 -23.92 9.35
N GLY A 25 -8.48 -23.65 10.55
CA GLY A 25 -8.07 -22.31 10.97
C GLY A 25 -7.00 -21.71 10.04
N ALA A 26 -6.00 -22.51 9.65
CA ALA A 26 -4.96 -22.08 8.70
C ALA A 26 -5.54 -21.77 7.30
N ILE A 27 -6.49 -22.56 6.82
CA ILE A 27 -7.15 -22.32 5.53
C ILE A 27 -8.00 -21.04 5.59
N VAL A 28 -8.79 -20.86 6.65
CA VAL A 28 -9.66 -19.67 6.82
C VAL A 28 -8.81 -18.40 6.91
N THR A 29 -7.74 -18.42 7.71
CA THR A 29 -6.82 -17.28 7.83
C THR A 29 -6.12 -16.97 6.50
N PHE A 30 -5.73 -17.99 5.74
CA PHE A 30 -5.13 -17.79 4.40
C PHE A 30 -6.13 -17.18 3.41
N VAL A 31 -7.36 -17.67 3.37
CA VAL A 31 -8.44 -17.12 2.52
C VAL A 31 -8.74 -15.66 2.89
N LEU A 32 -8.81 -15.37 4.20
CA LEU A 32 -9.05 -14.00 4.68
C LEU A 32 -7.89 -13.07 4.30
N ALA A 33 -6.64 -13.50 4.48
CA ALA A 33 -5.47 -12.74 4.07
C ALA A 33 -5.48 -12.46 2.55
N PHE A 34 -5.85 -13.44 1.74
CA PHE A 34 -5.96 -13.28 0.29
C PHE A 34 -7.10 -12.33 -0.13
N ALA A 35 -8.25 -12.40 0.55
CA ALA A 35 -9.37 -11.49 0.33
C ALA A 35 -9.01 -10.04 0.71
N LEU A 36 -8.36 -9.85 1.87
CA LEU A 36 -7.85 -8.55 2.29
C LEU A 36 -6.81 -8.01 1.31
N TYR A 37 -5.92 -8.86 0.79
CA TYR A 37 -4.97 -8.48 -0.25
C TYR A 37 -5.67 -8.01 -1.54
N ARG A 38 -6.67 -8.75 -2.01
CA ARG A 38 -7.49 -8.35 -3.17
C ARG A 38 -8.17 -7.00 -2.95
N LEU A 39 -8.72 -6.80 -1.75
CA LEU A 39 -9.35 -5.54 -1.37
C LEU A 39 -8.34 -4.38 -1.33
N LEU A 40 -7.15 -4.61 -0.76
CA LEU A 40 -6.06 -3.65 -0.76
C LEU A 40 -5.63 -3.29 -2.18
N ARG A 41 -5.53 -4.28 -3.09
CA ARG A 41 -5.20 -4.03 -4.50
C ARG A 41 -6.29 -3.25 -5.24
N LEU A 42 -7.56 -3.40 -4.85
CA LEU A 42 -8.67 -2.60 -5.37
C LEU A 42 -8.62 -1.14 -4.90
N ILE A 43 -8.27 -0.91 -3.63
CA ILE A 43 -8.21 0.44 -3.04
C ILE A 43 -6.91 1.15 -3.43
N TYR A 44 -5.81 0.40 -3.50
CA TYR A 44 -4.47 0.86 -3.81
C TYR A 44 -3.99 0.15 -5.08
N PRO A 45 -4.27 0.70 -6.26
CA PRO A 45 -3.79 0.13 -7.52
C PRO A 45 -2.25 0.22 -7.66
N CYS A 46 -1.55 0.84 -6.71
CA CYS A 46 -0.10 1.08 -6.72
C CYS A 46 0.66 0.11 -5.79
N LEU A 47 0.27 -1.17 -5.75
CA LEU A 47 0.81 -2.12 -4.78
C LEU A 47 2.15 -2.73 -5.23
N THR A 48 2.40 -2.80 -6.53
CA THR A 48 3.65 -3.35 -7.08
C THR A 48 4.68 -2.26 -7.29
N LEU A 49 5.97 -2.63 -7.27
CA LEU A 49 7.07 -1.69 -7.52
C LEU A 49 6.97 -0.99 -8.89
N PHE A 50 6.39 -1.67 -9.88
CA PHE A 50 6.15 -1.10 -11.20
C PHE A 50 5.02 -0.06 -11.17
N GLU A 51 3.91 -0.36 -10.50
CA GLU A 51 2.82 0.60 -10.34
C GLU A 51 3.24 1.79 -9.46
N LEU A 52 4.13 1.58 -8.48
CA LEU A 52 4.77 2.63 -7.68
C LEU A 52 5.57 3.62 -8.55
N GLU A 53 6.34 3.11 -9.52
CA GLU A 53 7.08 3.93 -10.49
C GLU A 53 6.15 4.71 -11.41
N SER A 54 5.08 4.07 -11.90
CA SER A 54 4.06 4.76 -12.70
C SER A 54 3.34 5.86 -11.89
N ALA A 55 3.06 5.63 -10.61
CA ALA A 55 2.46 6.61 -9.72
C ALA A 55 3.41 7.78 -9.43
N GLU A 56 4.70 7.49 -9.22
CA GLU A 56 5.75 8.50 -9.07
C GLU A 56 5.86 9.38 -10.32
N SER A 57 5.84 8.78 -11.51
CA SER A 57 5.84 9.50 -12.79
C SER A 57 4.58 10.37 -12.98
N SER A 58 3.40 9.84 -12.65
CA SER A 58 2.15 10.62 -12.72
C SER A 58 2.18 11.83 -11.78
N LEU A 59 2.71 11.68 -10.57
CA LEU A 59 2.85 12.77 -9.61
C LEU A 59 3.85 13.83 -10.10
N ASP A 60 4.94 13.41 -10.75
CA ASP A 60 5.91 14.29 -11.38
C ASP A 60 5.27 15.14 -12.50
N VAL A 61 4.41 14.55 -13.34
CA VAL A 61 3.67 15.28 -14.39
C VAL A 61 2.70 16.30 -13.79
N VAL A 62 1.96 15.95 -12.73
CA VAL A 62 1.02 16.87 -12.06
C VAL A 62 1.78 18.04 -11.45
N PHE A 63 2.93 17.79 -10.82
CA PHE A 63 3.78 18.84 -10.26
C PHE A 63 4.34 19.77 -11.33
N ASP A 64 4.91 19.22 -12.41
CA ASP A 64 5.49 20.02 -13.49
C ASP A 64 4.41 20.87 -14.19
N ASN A 65 3.20 20.33 -14.34
CA ASN A 65 2.06 21.11 -14.85
C ASN A 65 1.65 22.23 -13.88
N ALA A 66 1.61 21.97 -12.57
CA ALA A 66 1.25 22.98 -11.58
C ALA A 66 2.29 24.11 -11.47
N VAL A 67 3.58 23.79 -11.66
CA VAL A 67 4.65 24.78 -11.73
C VAL A 67 4.56 25.59 -13.02
N LYS A 68 4.35 24.94 -14.18
CA LYS A 68 4.19 25.61 -15.48
C LYS A 68 2.96 26.51 -15.53
N SER A 69 1.86 26.11 -14.91
CA SER A 69 0.62 26.90 -14.85
C SER A 69 0.70 28.08 -13.87
N SER A 70 1.87 28.33 -13.26
CA SER A 70 2.08 29.41 -12.30
C SER A 70 1.17 29.30 -11.06
N SER A 71 0.54 28.13 -10.85
CA SER A 71 -0.39 27.88 -9.74
C SER A 71 0.29 27.68 -8.39
N LEU A 72 1.62 27.48 -8.40
CA LEU A 72 2.45 27.31 -7.20
C LEU A 72 3.60 28.31 -7.22
N TYR A 73 3.59 29.26 -6.30
CA TYR A 73 4.66 30.26 -6.13
C TYR A 73 5.35 30.18 -4.76
N GLY A 74 6.66 30.45 -4.77
CA GLY A 74 7.46 30.74 -3.57
C GLY A 74 7.47 29.62 -2.54
N TYR A 75 7.05 29.94 -1.32
CA TYR A 75 7.08 29.03 -0.16
C TYR A 75 6.28 27.72 -0.39
N GLN A 76 5.19 27.77 -1.14
CA GLN A 76 4.37 26.59 -1.42
C GLN A 76 5.05 25.61 -2.38
N GLN A 77 5.75 26.14 -3.39
CA GLN A 77 6.54 25.32 -4.31
C GLN A 77 7.64 24.58 -3.54
N GLU A 78 8.30 25.24 -2.59
CA GLU A 78 9.35 24.63 -1.78
C GLU A 78 8.81 23.55 -0.82
N LEU A 79 7.64 23.76 -0.19
CA LEU A 79 6.99 22.74 0.63
C LEU A 79 6.64 21.48 -0.16
N ILE A 80 6.04 21.65 -1.34
CA ILE A 80 5.65 20.54 -2.21
C ILE A 80 6.89 19.84 -2.76
N ARG A 81 7.94 20.60 -3.11
CA ARG A 81 9.24 20.05 -3.54
C ARG A 81 9.88 19.20 -2.44
N ARG A 82 9.85 19.64 -1.18
CA ARG A 82 10.36 18.85 -0.05
C ARG A 82 9.53 17.60 0.20
N ALA A 83 8.20 17.69 0.15
CA ALA A 83 7.32 16.54 0.28
C ALA A 83 7.59 15.51 -0.83
N ARG A 84 7.76 15.99 -2.08
CA ARG A 84 8.17 15.18 -3.24
C ARG A 84 9.52 14.48 -3.01
N LEU A 85 10.55 15.21 -2.57
CA LEU A 85 11.86 14.61 -2.30
C LEU A 85 11.81 13.55 -1.19
N ARG A 86 10.99 13.77 -0.16
CA ARG A 86 10.76 12.78 0.90
C ARG A 86 10.08 11.51 0.35
N LEU A 87 9.07 11.66 -0.50
CA LEU A 87 8.40 10.54 -1.18
C LEU A 87 9.36 9.77 -2.10
N LYS A 88 10.20 10.46 -2.89
CA LYS A 88 11.23 9.80 -3.72
C LYS A 88 12.24 9.02 -2.89
N ARG A 89 12.67 9.59 -1.75
CA ARG A 89 13.57 8.89 -0.83
C ARG A 89 12.92 7.63 -0.25
N LYS A 90 11.68 7.72 0.23
CA LYS A 90 10.91 6.55 0.71
C LYS A 90 10.75 5.49 -0.38
N ALA A 91 10.40 5.87 -1.61
CA ALA A 91 10.29 4.92 -2.73
C ALA A 91 11.62 4.22 -3.04
N SER A 92 12.73 4.96 -3.01
CA SER A 92 14.07 4.39 -3.19
C SER A 92 14.45 3.43 -2.06
N GLU A 93 14.04 3.71 -0.83
CA GLU A 93 14.28 2.83 0.33
C GLU A 93 13.46 1.53 0.23
N ILE A 94 12.21 1.63 -0.19
CA ILE A 94 11.37 0.45 -0.47
C ILE A 94 12.00 -0.41 -1.57
N ARG A 95 12.50 0.21 -2.66
CA ARG A 95 13.22 -0.50 -3.74
C ARG A 95 14.47 -1.21 -3.22
N SER A 96 15.32 -0.52 -2.44
CA SER A 96 16.56 -1.10 -1.91
C SER A 96 16.29 -2.26 -0.94
N ARG A 97 15.27 -2.12 -0.08
CA ARG A 97 14.86 -3.18 0.84
C ARG A 97 14.26 -4.38 0.11
N SER A 98 13.51 -4.15 -0.97
CA SER A 98 13.00 -5.24 -1.84
C SER A 98 14.11 -6.03 -2.54
N LEU A 99 15.23 -5.37 -2.87
CA LEU A 99 16.40 -6.00 -3.49
C LEU A 99 17.19 -6.85 -2.47
N GLN A 100 17.29 -6.37 -1.22
CA GLN A 100 17.93 -7.11 -0.13
C GLN A 100 17.15 -8.37 0.25
N ASN A 101 15.81 -8.32 0.30
CA ASN A 101 14.96 -9.47 0.65
C ASN A 101 14.53 -10.32 -0.57
N SER A 102 15.35 -10.38 -1.62
CA SER A 102 15.02 -10.90 -2.95
C SER A 102 14.60 -12.38 -3.03
N SER A 103 14.76 -13.18 -1.97
CA SER A 103 14.45 -14.62 -1.96
C SER A 103 13.01 -14.99 -1.57
N SER A 104 12.09 -14.03 -1.47
CA SER A 104 10.72 -14.32 -1.03
C SER A 104 9.85 -14.90 -2.16
N ILE A 105 9.23 -16.06 -1.91
CA ILE A 105 8.23 -16.71 -2.80
C ILE A 105 7.11 -15.73 -3.17
N TRP A 106 6.78 -14.82 -2.25
CA TRP A 106 5.78 -13.77 -2.45
C TRP A 106 6.14 -12.78 -3.56
N ARG A 107 7.42 -12.43 -3.74
CA ARG A 107 7.83 -11.59 -4.87
C ARG A 107 7.55 -12.27 -6.20
N THR A 108 7.78 -13.59 -6.28
CA THR A 108 7.57 -14.36 -7.52
C THR A 108 6.08 -14.55 -7.83
N TYR A 109 5.25 -14.80 -6.81
CA TYR A 109 3.82 -15.04 -7.00
C TYR A 109 2.95 -13.77 -7.05
N LEU A 110 3.29 -12.76 -6.26
CA LEU A 110 2.48 -11.56 -6.07
C LEU A 110 3.15 -10.27 -6.56
N GLY A 111 4.45 -10.28 -6.87
CA GLY A 111 5.17 -9.10 -7.36
C GLY A 111 5.57 -8.08 -6.30
N PHE A 112 5.38 -8.37 -5.00
CA PHE A 112 5.80 -7.51 -3.89
C PHE A 112 6.07 -8.33 -2.61
N HIS A 113 6.70 -7.70 -1.62
CA HIS A 113 6.99 -8.30 -0.33
C HIS A 113 5.90 -7.92 0.68
N PRO A 114 5.29 -8.88 1.40
CA PRO A 114 4.28 -8.57 2.41
C PRO A 114 4.80 -7.65 3.52
N GLU A 115 6.09 -7.76 3.87
CA GLU A 115 6.76 -6.88 4.82
C GLU A 115 6.82 -5.42 4.38
N LEU A 116 6.86 -5.17 3.06
CA LEU A 116 6.91 -3.83 2.48
C LEU A 116 5.51 -3.27 2.19
N LEU A 117 4.47 -4.09 2.34
CA LEU A 117 3.11 -3.71 1.97
C LEU A 117 2.61 -2.53 2.80
N SER A 118 2.89 -2.51 4.10
CA SER A 118 2.54 -1.37 4.97
C SER A 118 3.25 -0.08 4.55
N GLU A 119 4.53 -0.16 4.20
CA GLU A 119 5.32 0.99 3.74
C GLU A 119 4.84 1.53 2.38
N ILE A 120 4.44 0.63 1.48
CA ILE A 120 3.86 0.98 0.17
C ILE A 120 2.50 1.66 0.35
N ILE A 121 1.66 1.14 1.26
CA ILE A 121 0.35 1.76 1.57
C ILE A 121 0.55 3.15 2.20
N GLU A 122 1.47 3.29 3.15
CA GLU A 122 1.79 4.58 3.77
C GLU A 122 2.29 5.57 2.71
N TRP A 123 3.20 5.14 1.84
CA TRP A 123 3.70 5.95 0.73
C TRP A 123 2.56 6.36 -0.22
N SER A 124 1.66 5.44 -0.58
CA SER A 124 0.55 5.71 -1.48
C SER A 124 -0.43 6.72 -0.89
N ASN A 125 -0.72 6.63 0.41
CA ASN A 125 -1.56 7.62 1.10
C ASN A 125 -0.89 8.99 1.14
N ASP A 126 0.41 9.05 1.46
CA ASP A 126 1.18 10.30 1.46
C ASP A 126 1.22 10.94 0.06
N ALA A 127 1.41 10.13 -0.99
CA ALA A 127 1.44 10.58 -2.38
C ALA A 127 0.08 11.11 -2.84
N GLU A 128 -1.01 10.40 -2.52
CA GLU A 128 -2.36 10.81 -2.89
C GLU A 128 -2.81 12.07 -2.14
N LYS A 129 -2.39 12.22 -0.87
CA LYS A 129 -2.60 13.45 -0.11
C LYS A 129 -1.87 14.62 -0.77
N LEU A 130 -0.60 14.44 -1.17
CA LEU A 130 0.16 15.48 -1.86
C LEU A 130 -0.47 15.85 -3.22
N ARG A 131 -0.96 14.85 -3.97
CA ARG A 131 -1.67 15.07 -5.24
C ARG A 131 -2.93 15.91 -5.03
N ARG A 132 -3.75 15.58 -4.03
CA ARG A 132 -4.95 16.36 -3.68
C ARG A 132 -4.60 17.78 -3.25
N ASP A 133 -3.56 17.97 -2.45
CA ASP A 133 -3.11 19.30 -2.03
C ASP A 133 -2.68 20.16 -3.23
N ILE A 134 -2.00 19.58 -4.23
CA ILE A 134 -1.63 20.29 -5.47
C ILE A 134 -2.89 20.64 -6.30
N LEU A 135 -3.82 19.70 -6.43
CA LEU A 135 -5.04 19.90 -7.23
C LEU A 135 -6.00 20.93 -6.59
N LEU A 136 -6.21 20.88 -5.28
CA LEU A 136 -7.02 21.87 -4.57
C LEU A 136 -6.45 23.28 -4.73
N ARG A 137 -5.14 23.45 -4.57
CA ARG A 137 -4.48 24.75 -4.69
C ARG A 137 -4.49 25.30 -6.12
N SER A 138 -4.34 24.42 -7.12
CA SER A 138 -4.45 24.83 -8.52
C SER A 138 -5.89 25.21 -8.92
N LEU A 139 -6.91 24.54 -8.35
CA LEU A 139 -8.32 24.90 -8.53
C LEU A 139 -8.69 26.21 -7.84
N GLU A 140 -8.19 26.49 -6.62
CA GLU A 140 -8.41 27.77 -5.93
C GLU A 140 -7.88 28.95 -6.75
N MET A 141 -6.68 28.81 -7.33
CA MET A 141 -6.10 29.83 -8.22
C MET A 141 -6.94 30.04 -9.49
N LEU A 142 -7.45 28.97 -10.10
CA LEU A 142 -8.34 29.04 -11.26
C LEU A 142 -9.69 29.70 -10.94
N TYR A 143 -10.26 29.40 -9.77
CA TYR A 143 -11.51 29.98 -9.31
C TYR A 143 -11.37 31.48 -9.01
N LEU A 144 -10.29 31.90 -8.32
CA LEU A 144 -9.96 33.31 -8.10
C LEU A 144 -9.72 34.05 -9.42
N TYR A 145 -9.04 33.40 -10.38
CA TYR A 145 -8.81 33.98 -11.71
C TYR A 145 -10.10 34.15 -12.52
N CYS A 146 -11.04 33.19 -12.44
CA CYS A 146 -12.35 33.32 -13.07
C CYS A 146 -13.25 34.34 -12.36
N ALA A 147 -13.23 34.40 -11.02
CA ALA A 147 -14.04 35.33 -10.24
C ALA A 147 -13.59 36.80 -10.37
N HIS A 148 -12.32 37.04 -10.70
CA HIS A 148 -11.79 38.39 -10.93
C HIS A 148 -12.01 38.88 -12.38
N ASN A 149 -12.42 38.00 -13.29
CA ASN A 149 -12.58 38.31 -14.72
C ASN A 149 -14.07 38.29 -15.17
N ILE A 150 -15.00 38.35 -14.22
CA ILE A 150 -16.44 38.58 -14.38
C ILE A 150 -16.76 39.94 -13.76
#